data_AF-A0A0D2U3N2-F1
#
_entry.id   AF-A0A0D2U3N2-F1
#
_cell.length_a   1.000
_cell.length_b   1.000
_cell.length_c   1.000
_cell.angle_alpha   90.00
_cell.angle_beta   90.00
_cell.angle_gamma   90.00
#
_symmetry.space_group_name_H-M   'P 1'
#
loop_
_entity.id
_entity.type
_entity.pdbx_description
1 polymer ?
#
loop_
_entity_poly.entity_id
_entity_poly.type
_entity_poly.pdbx_seq_one_letter_code
_entity_poly.pdbx_strand_id
1 'polypeptide(L)'
;MVLTLGDVIDGNSLLKDTLALPEDNPLRKWQVTDVVLIDKDPFQRAVLAELPPDRAATQRRLAALSLLQRLLEQEVGAPRTLIAQPREFDTRFMGVVNGVLALKDGAVVSTCYGKSKFSDALTTMDGLKTYLQDRLGDLSLLQVTTLDLSGNELLNEDLPYVCDVVNALQCPVVKLRSNRFGMGQPSTELNSPVHYLASMAASAYVRFVDIVGNYVVGVEWAPAYQRFANPTTWHKLVYIPLVWLKGHDWTKPDICGQYVTAAKDCHEDFYWANLSDPVFSRSDPLPALN
;
A
#
# COMPACT_ATOMS: atom_id res chain seq x y z
N MET A 1 -19.88 13.69 11.13
CA MET A 1 -20.17 13.35 9.72
C MET A 1 -18.86 13.55 8.98
N VAL A 2 -18.39 12.56 8.23
CA VAL A 2 -17.10 12.65 7.53
C VAL A 2 -17.31 13.42 6.23
N LEU A 3 -16.56 14.50 6.01
CA LEU A 3 -16.66 15.33 4.81
C LEU A 3 -16.02 14.61 3.63
N THR A 4 -16.75 14.50 2.53
CA THR A 4 -16.32 13.80 1.31
C THR A 4 -16.03 14.78 0.16
N LEU A 5 -15.35 14.29 -0.87
CA LEU A 5 -15.09 15.06 -2.08
C LEU A 5 -16.39 15.49 -2.76
N GLY A 6 -17.41 14.62 -2.76
CA GLY A 6 -18.75 14.92 -3.25
C GLY A 6 -19.38 16.09 -2.51
N ASP A 7 -19.24 16.15 -1.19
CA ASP A 7 -19.79 17.24 -0.37
C ASP A 7 -19.14 18.59 -0.73
N VAL A 8 -17.82 18.62 -0.93
CA VAL A 8 -17.10 19.84 -1.33
C VAL A 8 -17.47 20.28 -2.75
N ILE A 9 -17.63 19.32 -3.67
CA ILE A 9 -18.07 19.60 -5.05
C ILE A 9 -19.49 20.16 -5.06
N ASP A 10 -20.41 19.55 -4.33
CA ASP A 10 -21.82 19.96 -4.30
C ASP A 10 -22.04 21.27 -3.54
N GLY A 11 -21.19 21.55 -2.54
CA GLY A 11 -21.16 22.81 -1.81
C GLY A 11 -20.73 24.01 -2.66
N ASN A 12 -20.22 23.79 -3.87
CA ASN A 12 -19.78 24.85 -4.79
C ASN A 12 -20.39 24.66 -6.18
N SER A 13 -21.34 25.54 -6.55
CA SER A 13 -22.05 25.45 -7.84
C SER A 13 -21.12 25.41 -9.06
N LEU A 14 -20.02 26.17 -9.04
CA LEU A 14 -19.04 26.14 -10.13
C LEU A 14 -18.37 24.77 -10.25
N LEU A 15 -18.01 24.13 -9.14
CA LEU A 15 -17.42 22.80 -9.15
C LEU A 15 -18.43 21.75 -9.61
N LYS A 16 -19.65 21.79 -9.08
CA LYS A 16 -20.74 20.88 -9.45
C LYS A 16 -21.00 20.92 -10.96
N ASP A 17 -21.12 22.12 -11.52
CA ASP A 17 -21.44 22.29 -12.94
C ASP A 17 -20.25 21.99 -13.87
N THR A 18 -19.02 22.30 -13.43
CA THR A 18 -17.83 22.18 -14.29
C THR A 18 -17.23 20.77 -14.28
N LEU A 19 -17.21 20.12 -13.11
CA LEU A 19 -16.71 18.77 -12.97
C LEU A 19 -17.82 17.77 -13.33
N ALA A 20 -19.08 18.03 -12.99
CA ALA A 20 -20.22 17.18 -13.35
C ALA A 20 -19.99 15.68 -13.04
N LEU A 21 -19.28 15.37 -11.96
CA LEU A 21 -19.02 14.00 -11.52
C LEU A 21 -20.36 13.34 -11.12
N PRO A 22 -20.72 12.18 -11.71
CA PRO A 22 -21.97 11.46 -11.40
C PRO A 22 -22.11 11.20 -9.90
N GLU A 23 -23.30 11.35 -9.33
CA GLU A 23 -23.54 11.25 -7.88
C GLU A 23 -23.07 9.92 -7.27
N ASP A 24 -23.09 8.84 -8.05
CA ASP A 24 -22.66 7.50 -7.68
C ASP A 24 -21.16 7.22 -7.89
N ASN A 25 -20.41 8.16 -8.47
CA ASN A 25 -18.99 7.99 -8.80
C ASN A 25 -18.14 7.71 -7.54
N PRO A 26 -17.26 6.69 -7.54
CA PRO A 26 -16.43 6.33 -6.39
C PRO A 26 -15.57 7.48 -5.84
N LEU A 27 -15.05 8.38 -6.69
CA LEU A 27 -14.24 9.53 -6.27
C LEU A 27 -14.99 10.43 -5.30
N ARG A 28 -16.31 10.56 -5.47
CA ARG A 28 -17.15 11.42 -4.62
C ARG A 28 -17.17 10.93 -3.18
N LYS A 29 -16.89 9.65 -2.93
CA LYS A 29 -16.85 9.04 -1.60
C LYS A 29 -15.51 9.22 -0.89
N TRP A 30 -14.50 9.78 -1.57
CA TRP A 30 -13.18 10.01 -0.97
C TRP A 30 -13.28 11.05 0.14
N GLN A 31 -12.66 10.80 1.29
CA GLN A 31 -12.70 11.73 2.40
C GLN A 31 -11.75 12.90 2.15
N VAL A 32 -12.17 14.12 2.48
CA VAL A 32 -11.37 15.33 2.23
C VAL A 32 -9.97 15.25 2.85
N THR A 33 -9.86 14.67 4.05
CA THR A 33 -8.60 14.44 4.75
C THR A 33 -7.59 13.59 3.97
N ASP A 34 -8.06 12.73 3.06
CA ASP A 34 -7.19 11.91 2.21
C ASP A 34 -6.85 12.62 0.92
N VAL A 35 -7.84 13.28 0.32
CA VAL A 35 -7.66 13.96 -0.97
C VAL A 35 -6.60 15.06 -0.84
N VAL A 36 -6.53 15.73 0.31
CA VAL A 36 -5.48 16.74 0.59
C VAL A 36 -4.06 16.13 0.62
N LEU A 37 -3.92 14.83 0.85
CA LEU A 37 -2.64 14.13 0.85
C LEU A 37 -2.22 13.63 -0.54
N ILE A 38 -3.11 13.69 -1.53
CA ILE A 38 -2.82 13.31 -2.91
C ILE A 38 -2.09 14.47 -3.59
N ASP A 39 -0.97 14.18 -4.25
CA ASP A 39 -0.27 15.17 -5.06
C ASP A 39 -1.19 15.81 -6.10
N LYS A 40 -0.96 17.09 -6.38
CA LYS A 40 -1.81 17.94 -7.23
C LYS A 40 -2.13 17.28 -8.58
N ASP A 41 -1.10 16.85 -9.29
CA ASP A 41 -1.21 16.39 -10.67
C ASP A 41 -1.82 14.99 -10.78
N PRO A 42 -1.47 14.01 -9.92
CA PRO A 42 -2.21 12.75 -9.81
C PRO A 42 -3.70 12.93 -9.48
N PHE A 43 -4.03 13.80 -8.53
CA PHE A 43 -5.43 14.10 -8.20
C PHE A 43 -6.16 14.66 -9.42
N GLN A 44 -5.56 15.64 -10.10
CA GLN A 44 -6.13 16.21 -11.32
C GLN A 44 -6.31 15.17 -12.41
N ARG A 45 -5.32 14.31 -12.64
CA ARG A 45 -5.41 13.21 -13.62
C ARG A 45 -6.53 12.22 -13.27
N ALA A 46 -6.63 11.82 -12.00
CA ALA A 46 -7.67 10.91 -11.54
C ALA A 46 -9.07 11.49 -11.76
N VAL A 47 -9.29 12.75 -11.38
CA VAL A 47 -10.58 13.41 -11.63
C VAL A 47 -10.84 13.56 -13.12
N LEU A 48 -9.86 14.04 -13.90
CA LEU A 48 -10.03 14.23 -15.35
C LEU A 48 -10.31 12.94 -16.11
N ALA A 49 -9.76 11.80 -15.66
CA ALA A 49 -10.00 10.49 -16.26
C ALA A 49 -11.46 10.03 -16.13
N GLU A 50 -12.15 10.46 -15.06
CA GLU A 50 -13.57 10.18 -14.84
C GLU A 50 -14.49 11.14 -15.60
N LEU A 51 -13.96 12.21 -16.20
CA LEU A 51 -14.76 13.20 -16.93
C LEU A 51 -14.82 12.89 -18.44
N PRO A 52 -15.95 13.17 -19.11
CA PRO A 52 -16.07 12.99 -20.55
C PRO A 52 -14.99 13.80 -21.29
N PRO A 53 -14.26 13.23 -22.27
CA PRO A 53 -13.20 13.95 -22.97
C PRO A 53 -13.79 15.15 -23.76
N ASP A 54 -13.52 16.36 -23.28
CA ASP A 54 -13.93 17.61 -23.94
C ASP A 54 -12.78 18.62 -23.90
N ARG A 55 -12.15 18.82 -25.05
CA ARG A 55 -11.02 19.74 -25.23
C ARG A 55 -11.41 21.21 -25.05
N ALA A 56 -12.67 21.59 -25.31
CA ALA A 56 -13.14 22.96 -25.14
C ALA A 56 -13.39 23.29 -23.66
N ALA A 57 -13.64 22.27 -22.83
CA ALA A 57 -13.83 22.42 -21.39
C ALA A 57 -12.53 22.27 -20.56
N THR A 58 -11.41 21.83 -21.15
CA THR A 58 -10.18 21.51 -20.42
C THR A 58 -9.68 22.66 -19.54
N GLN A 59 -9.61 23.89 -20.06
CA GLN A 59 -9.16 25.04 -19.27
C GLN A 59 -10.09 25.35 -18.09
N ARG A 60 -11.41 25.26 -18.30
CA ARG A 60 -12.41 25.45 -17.24
C ARG A 60 -12.31 24.36 -16.17
N ARG A 61 -12.12 23.10 -16.58
CA ARG A 61 -11.92 21.97 -15.66
C ARG A 61 -10.64 22.11 -14.84
N LEU A 62 -9.53 22.53 -15.44
CA LEU A 62 -8.28 22.79 -14.71
C LEU A 62 -8.42 23.93 -13.68
N ALA A 63 -9.18 24.97 -14.03
CA ALA A 63 -9.51 26.06 -13.10
C ALA A 63 -10.40 25.56 -11.95
N ALA A 64 -11.44 24.76 -12.25
CA ALA A 64 -12.29 24.13 -11.25
C ALA A 64 -11.50 23.19 -10.33
N LEU A 65 -10.59 22.37 -10.86
CA LEU A 65 -9.72 21.51 -10.06
C LEU A 65 -8.78 22.31 -9.14
N SER A 66 -8.29 23.46 -9.60
CA SER A 66 -7.48 24.35 -8.78
C SER A 66 -8.29 25.01 -7.65
N LEU A 67 -9.57 25.33 -7.91
CA LEU A 67 -10.49 25.80 -6.88
C LEU A 67 -10.81 24.69 -5.87
N LEU A 68 -11.12 23.49 -6.35
CA LEU A 68 -11.40 22.32 -5.52
C LEU A 68 -10.24 22.05 -4.55
N GLN A 69 -9.00 22.07 -5.04
CA GLN A 69 -7.81 21.92 -4.19
C GLN A 69 -7.72 22.98 -3.08
N ARG A 70 -7.98 24.25 -3.40
CA ARG A 70 -8.00 25.32 -2.38
C ARG A 70 -9.08 25.10 -1.33
N LEU A 71 -10.27 24.64 -1.73
CA LEU A 71 -11.35 24.34 -0.79
C LEU A 71 -10.98 23.16 0.11
N LEU A 72 -10.41 22.10 -0.46
CA LEU A 72 -9.92 20.95 0.31
C LEU A 72 -8.85 21.38 1.33
N GLU A 73 -7.91 22.24 0.95
CA GLU A 73 -6.89 22.81 1.86
C GLU A 73 -7.51 23.67 2.99
N GLN A 74 -8.64 24.35 2.73
CA GLN A 74 -9.35 25.17 3.71
C GLN A 74 -10.14 24.32 4.71
N GLU A 75 -10.80 23.26 4.25
CA GLU A 75 -11.64 22.37 5.06
C GLU A 75 -10.84 21.58 6.10
N VAL A 76 -9.58 21.22 5.80
CA VAL A 76 -8.70 20.55 6.76
C VAL A 76 -8.13 21.54 7.80
N GLY A 77 -8.37 22.85 7.62
CA GLY A 77 -7.68 23.91 8.33
C GLY A 77 -6.23 23.98 7.85
N ALA A 78 -5.72 25.19 7.55
CA ALA A 78 -4.33 25.37 7.17
C ALA A 78 -3.44 24.53 8.11
N PRO A 79 -2.68 23.54 7.61
CA PRO A 79 -1.82 22.76 8.46
C PRO A 79 -0.87 23.75 9.11
N ARG A 80 -0.81 23.77 10.45
CA ARG A 80 0.27 24.47 11.14
C ARG A 80 1.58 23.94 10.55
N THR A 81 2.18 24.72 9.65
CA THR A 81 3.44 24.43 8.98
C THR A 81 3.51 23.06 8.27
N LEU A 82 2.65 22.81 7.28
CA LEU A 82 3.13 22.06 6.11
C LEU A 82 3.95 23.05 5.27
N ILE A 83 5.27 23.05 5.48
CA ILE A 83 6.20 23.79 4.62
C ILE A 83 5.92 23.33 3.20
N ALA A 84 5.49 24.25 2.34
CA ALA A 84 5.33 24.00 0.92
C ALA A 84 6.69 23.56 0.35
N GLN A 85 6.91 22.25 0.28
CA GLN A 85 8.12 21.68 -0.28
C GLN A 85 8.07 21.81 -1.81
N PRO A 86 9.23 22.05 -2.45
CA PRO A 86 9.32 22.21 -3.90
C PRO A 86 8.74 20.97 -4.59
N ARG A 87 7.81 21.22 -5.50
CA ARG A 87 7.06 20.21 -6.26
C ARG A 87 7.96 19.72 -7.39
N GLU A 88 8.40 18.47 -7.33
CA GLU A 88 8.97 17.79 -8.48
C GLU A 88 7.82 17.37 -9.42
N PHE A 89 8.00 17.62 -10.71
CA PHE A 89 6.94 17.59 -11.73
C PHE A 89 6.64 16.18 -12.30
N ASP A 90 7.09 15.11 -11.64
CA ASP A 90 6.83 13.75 -12.12
C ASP A 90 6.86 12.73 -10.97
N THR A 91 5.78 12.65 -10.17
CA THR A 91 5.77 11.80 -8.98
C THR A 91 5.05 10.48 -9.23
N ARG A 92 5.81 9.38 -9.24
CA ARG A 92 5.30 8.00 -9.03
C ARG A 92 4.65 7.83 -7.64
N PHE A 93 4.78 8.82 -6.78
CA PHE A 93 4.16 8.91 -5.46
C PHE A 93 2.82 9.63 -5.55
N MET A 94 1.72 8.91 -5.26
CA MET A 94 0.37 9.50 -5.23
C MET A 94 -0.13 9.80 -3.81
N GLY A 95 0.72 9.66 -2.79
CA GLY A 95 0.29 9.69 -1.39
C GLY A 95 -0.57 8.48 -1.03
N VAL A 96 -1.51 8.66 -0.09
CA VAL A 96 -2.46 7.62 0.34
C VAL A 96 -3.79 7.83 -0.38
N VAL A 97 -4.16 6.91 -1.27
CA VAL A 97 -5.42 6.97 -2.04
C VAL A 97 -6.38 5.90 -1.54
N ASN A 98 -7.52 6.31 -0.97
CA ASN A 98 -8.52 5.39 -0.39
C ASN A 98 -7.92 4.36 0.60
N GLY A 99 -6.94 4.80 1.41
CA GLY A 99 -6.21 3.94 2.34
C GLY A 99 -5.10 3.09 1.71
N VAL A 100 -4.77 3.27 0.44
CA VAL A 100 -3.69 2.54 -0.23
C VAL A 100 -2.48 3.45 -0.41
N LEU A 101 -1.34 3.06 0.17
CA LEU A 101 -0.04 3.67 -0.08
C LEU A 101 0.73 2.75 -1.03
N ALA A 102 0.70 3.09 -2.32
CA ALA A 102 1.38 2.31 -3.37
C ALA A 102 2.77 2.89 -3.68
N LEU A 103 3.80 2.08 -3.43
CA LEU A 103 5.21 2.38 -3.62
C LEU A 103 5.85 1.21 -4.38
N LYS A 104 5.32 0.89 -5.56
CA LYS A 104 5.66 -0.33 -6.34
C LYS A 104 6.71 -0.05 -7.41
N ASP A 105 7.24 -1.13 -8.00
CA ASP A 105 7.95 -1.12 -9.29
C ASP A 105 9.13 -0.13 -9.33
N GLY A 106 10.02 -0.25 -8.35
CA GLY A 106 11.23 0.57 -8.23
C GLY A 106 10.98 1.99 -7.73
N ALA A 107 9.85 2.23 -7.05
CA ALA A 107 9.61 3.47 -6.32
C ALA A 107 10.54 3.60 -5.09
N VAL A 108 10.94 2.46 -4.51
CA VAL A 108 11.88 2.38 -3.39
C VAL A 108 13.03 1.48 -3.80
N VAL A 109 14.27 1.89 -3.52
CA VAL A 109 15.45 1.07 -3.81
C VAL A 109 15.96 0.39 -2.54
N SER A 110 16.44 -0.83 -2.67
CA SER A 110 17.13 -1.55 -1.59
C SER A 110 18.29 -0.74 -1.02
N THR A 111 18.46 -0.81 0.29
CA THR A 111 19.61 -0.25 1.02
C THR A 111 20.95 -0.79 0.52
N CYS A 112 20.98 -2.03 0.05
CA CYS A 112 22.19 -2.67 -0.45
C CYS A 112 22.70 -2.07 -1.77
N TYR A 113 21.81 -1.51 -2.60
CA TYR A 113 22.18 -0.92 -3.89
C TYR A 113 22.46 0.58 -3.76
N GLY A 114 21.84 1.26 -2.79
CA GLY A 114 21.89 2.71 -2.65
C GLY A 114 21.21 3.47 -3.79
N LYS A 115 21.04 4.79 -3.63
CA LYS A 115 20.44 5.63 -4.66
C LYS A 115 21.48 5.99 -5.72
N SER A 116 21.35 5.45 -6.92
CA SER A 116 22.20 5.82 -8.06
C SER A 116 21.67 7.07 -8.77
N LYS A 117 22.54 7.79 -9.51
CA LYS A 117 22.13 8.93 -10.35
C LYS A 117 21.18 8.53 -11.50
N PHE A 118 21.07 7.24 -11.78
CA PHE A 118 20.22 6.66 -12.81
C PHE A 118 18.96 6.01 -12.22
N SER A 119 18.80 6.04 -10.90
CA SER A 119 17.63 5.52 -10.22
C SER A 119 16.60 6.61 -10.09
N ASP A 120 15.44 6.39 -10.69
CA ASP A 120 14.28 7.26 -10.54
C ASP A 120 13.58 7.04 -9.18
N ALA A 121 14.11 6.19 -8.30
CA ALA A 121 13.48 5.86 -7.02
C ALA A 121 13.29 7.10 -6.14
N LEU A 122 12.20 7.12 -5.38
CA LEU A 122 11.89 8.22 -4.46
C LEU A 122 12.93 8.29 -3.35
N THR A 123 13.25 7.13 -2.77
CA THR A 123 14.15 7.00 -1.61
C THR A 123 14.70 5.58 -1.49
N THR A 124 15.68 5.40 -0.61
CA THR A 124 16.16 4.08 -0.16
C THR A 124 15.23 3.52 0.91
N MET A 125 15.20 2.20 1.10
CA MET A 125 14.29 1.58 2.07
C MET A 125 14.54 2.05 3.52
N ASP A 126 15.80 2.26 3.93
CA ASP A 126 16.16 2.82 5.24
C ASP A 126 15.75 4.29 5.41
N GLY A 127 15.71 5.04 4.31
CA GLY A 127 15.23 6.43 4.28
C GLY A 127 13.72 6.56 4.09
N LEU A 128 12.98 5.47 3.86
CA LEU A 128 11.57 5.56 3.47
C LEU A 128 10.68 6.15 4.56
N LYS A 129 10.89 5.75 5.82
CA LYS A 129 10.09 6.26 6.93
C LYS A 129 10.20 7.77 7.06
N THR A 130 11.43 8.30 7.03
CA THR A 130 11.69 9.74 7.08
C THR A 130 11.10 10.45 5.88
N TYR A 131 11.29 9.90 4.67
CA TYR A 131 10.69 10.45 3.46
C TYR A 131 9.16 10.57 3.58
N LEU A 132 8.49 9.51 4.07
CA LEU A 132 7.04 9.54 4.27
C LEU A 132 6.64 10.55 5.35
N GLN A 133 7.39 10.66 6.45
CA GLN A 133 7.12 11.64 7.50
C GLN A 133 7.25 13.09 7.00
N ASP A 134 8.27 13.37 6.20
CA ASP A 134 8.49 14.69 5.62
C ASP A 134 7.39 15.07 4.63
N ARG A 135 6.83 14.08 3.90
CA ARG A 135 5.83 14.29 2.86
C ARG A 135 4.39 14.27 3.37
N LEU A 136 4.09 13.38 4.32
CA LEU A 136 2.73 13.09 4.78
C LEU A 136 2.50 13.51 6.24
N GLY A 137 3.54 13.92 6.97
CA GLY A 137 3.45 14.30 8.38
C GLY A 137 3.45 13.08 9.31
N ASP A 138 2.61 13.13 10.35
CA ASP A 138 2.51 12.04 11.32
C ASP A 138 1.86 10.80 10.70
N LEU A 139 2.67 9.77 10.45
CA LEU A 139 2.26 8.53 9.82
C LEU A 139 1.20 7.76 10.62
N SER A 140 1.17 7.94 11.94
CA SER A 140 0.19 7.26 12.81
C SER A 140 -1.23 7.80 12.66
N LEU A 141 -1.37 9.01 12.13
CA LEU A 141 -2.66 9.64 11.83
C LEU A 141 -3.18 9.24 10.44
N LEU A 142 -2.34 8.61 9.62
CA LEU A 142 -2.73 8.15 8.30
C LEU A 142 -3.50 6.82 8.44
N GLN A 143 -4.74 6.80 7.98
CA GLN A 143 -5.50 5.55 7.87
C GLN A 143 -5.05 4.78 6.61
N VAL A 144 -3.89 4.13 6.67
CA VAL A 144 -3.38 3.26 5.60
C VAL A 144 -3.88 1.83 5.82
N THR A 145 -4.75 1.37 4.94
CA THR A 145 -5.23 -0.02 4.88
C THR A 145 -4.21 -0.93 4.22
N THR A 146 -3.63 -0.51 3.08
CA THR A 146 -2.65 -1.29 2.31
C THR A 146 -1.37 -0.50 2.12
N LEU A 147 -0.25 -1.05 2.56
CA LEU A 147 1.08 -0.66 2.12
C LEU A 147 1.53 -1.61 1.02
N ASP A 148 1.84 -1.07 -0.16
CA ASP A 148 2.28 -1.87 -1.30
C ASP A 148 3.71 -1.54 -1.71
N LEU A 149 4.64 -2.45 -1.41
CA LEU A 149 6.06 -2.38 -1.73
C LEU A 149 6.47 -3.46 -2.75
N SER A 150 5.52 -3.93 -3.57
CA SER A 150 5.78 -4.98 -4.54
C SER A 150 6.72 -4.52 -5.66
N GLY A 151 7.56 -5.43 -6.16
CA GLY A 151 8.37 -5.18 -7.36
C GLY A 151 9.52 -4.16 -7.19
N ASN A 152 9.99 -3.92 -5.97
CA ASN A 152 11.10 -3.00 -5.69
C ASN A 152 12.48 -3.67 -5.66
N GLU A 153 12.54 -4.98 -5.91
CA GLU A 153 13.76 -5.78 -5.80
C GLU A 153 14.44 -5.73 -4.42
N LEU A 154 13.65 -5.56 -3.34
CA LEU A 154 14.17 -5.49 -1.97
C LEU A 154 14.80 -6.82 -1.53
N LEU A 155 15.84 -6.73 -0.70
CA LEU A 155 16.66 -7.84 -0.21
C LEU A 155 16.40 -8.14 1.27
N ASN A 156 16.98 -9.21 1.81
CA ASN A 156 16.74 -9.64 3.19
C ASN A 156 17.09 -8.55 4.21
N GLU A 157 18.14 -7.78 3.93
CA GLU A 157 18.65 -6.66 4.71
C GLU A 157 17.64 -5.50 4.81
N ASP A 158 16.66 -5.44 3.92
CA ASP A 158 15.64 -4.39 3.90
C ASP A 158 14.46 -4.67 4.85
N LEU A 159 14.24 -5.92 5.22
CA LEU A 159 13.10 -6.34 6.06
C LEU A 159 13.00 -5.65 7.44
N PRO A 160 14.10 -5.34 8.17
CA PRO A 160 14.01 -4.54 9.38
C PRO A 160 13.35 -3.18 9.13
N TYR A 161 13.76 -2.50 8.05
CA TYR A 161 13.21 -1.19 7.69
C TYR A 161 11.76 -1.30 7.20
N VAL A 162 11.40 -2.39 6.53
CA VAL A 162 10.00 -2.67 6.18
C VAL A 162 9.16 -2.82 7.46
N CYS A 163 9.62 -3.58 8.44
CA CYS A 163 8.95 -3.70 9.74
C CYS A 163 8.78 -2.33 10.42
N ASP A 164 9.80 -1.47 10.38
CA ASP A 164 9.73 -0.12 10.96
C ASP A 164 8.66 0.76 10.29
N VAL A 165 8.54 0.68 8.96
CA VAL A 165 7.52 1.41 8.19
C VAL A 165 6.13 0.85 8.46
N VAL A 166 5.97 -0.48 8.49
CA VAL A 166 4.70 -1.15 8.82
C VAL A 166 4.22 -0.77 10.22
N ASN A 167 5.14 -0.75 11.20
CA ASN A 167 4.83 -0.36 12.58
C ASN A 167 4.46 1.13 12.70
N ALA A 168 5.10 2.00 11.90
CA ALA A 168 4.79 3.43 11.89
C ALA A 168 3.42 3.72 11.25
N LEU A 169 3.06 2.99 10.19
CA LEU A 169 1.79 3.16 9.48
C LEU A 169 0.63 2.37 10.12
N GLN A 170 0.92 1.37 10.96
CA GLN A 170 -0.07 0.44 11.54
C GLN A 170 -1.01 -0.16 10.48
N CYS A 171 -0.45 -0.51 9.31
CA CYS A 171 -1.25 -0.93 8.16
C CYS A 171 -1.68 -2.42 8.25
N PRO A 172 -2.97 -2.73 7.98
CA PRO A 172 -3.48 -4.10 7.96
C PRO A 172 -2.94 -5.00 6.86
N VAL A 173 -2.73 -4.47 5.66
CA VAL A 173 -2.28 -5.26 4.52
C VAL A 173 -0.92 -4.77 4.08
N VAL A 174 0.04 -5.68 4.04
CA VAL A 174 1.41 -5.41 3.59
C VAL A 174 1.68 -6.28 2.37
N LYS A 175 1.94 -5.65 1.23
CA LYS A 175 2.31 -6.36 0.00
C LYS A 175 3.80 -6.21 -0.26
N LEU A 176 4.47 -7.34 -0.30
CA LEU A 176 5.90 -7.54 -0.45
C LEU A 176 6.21 -8.41 -1.67
N ARG A 177 5.25 -8.56 -2.58
CA ARG A 177 5.31 -9.46 -3.73
C ARG A 177 6.47 -9.13 -4.67
N SER A 178 7.04 -10.17 -5.29
CA SER A 178 8.07 -10.03 -6.33
C SER A 178 9.27 -9.18 -5.90
N ASN A 179 9.68 -9.29 -4.63
CA ASN A 179 10.97 -8.81 -4.17
C ASN A 179 11.99 -9.96 -4.21
N ARG A 180 13.21 -9.70 -3.73
CA ARG A 180 14.30 -10.69 -3.70
C ARG A 180 14.49 -11.28 -2.30
N PHE A 181 13.46 -11.24 -1.45
CA PHE A 181 13.50 -11.88 -0.14
C PHE A 181 13.72 -13.39 -0.29
N GLY A 182 14.62 -13.93 0.52
CA GLY A 182 15.06 -15.31 0.48
C GLY A 182 16.12 -15.62 -0.58
N MET A 183 16.66 -14.61 -1.28
CA MET A 183 17.86 -14.80 -2.09
C MET A 183 19.05 -15.08 -1.15
N GLY A 184 19.60 -16.29 -1.18
CA GLY A 184 20.70 -16.72 -0.31
C GLY A 184 20.46 -18.09 0.34
N GLN A 185 21.20 -18.38 1.40
CA GLN A 185 21.01 -19.63 2.16
C GLN A 185 19.93 -19.45 3.22
N PRO A 186 19.02 -20.44 3.39
CA PRO A 186 18.09 -20.45 4.51
C PRO A 186 18.83 -20.34 5.84
N SER A 187 18.39 -19.38 6.66
CA SER A 187 18.97 -19.13 7.98
C SER A 187 17.88 -19.22 9.04
N THR A 188 18.26 -19.74 10.21
CA THR A 188 17.39 -19.77 11.40
C THR A 188 17.80 -18.72 12.43
N GLU A 189 18.64 -17.76 12.08
CA GLU A 189 19.07 -16.68 12.97
C GLU A 189 17.94 -15.66 13.23
N LEU A 190 18.06 -14.91 14.33
CA LEU A 190 17.07 -13.90 14.80
C LEU A 190 17.00 -12.64 13.91
N ASN A 191 17.62 -12.67 12.74
CA ASN A 191 17.62 -11.63 11.71
C ASN A 191 17.37 -12.24 10.31
N SER A 192 16.93 -13.50 10.25
CA SER A 192 16.55 -14.14 9.00
C SER A 192 15.30 -13.47 8.40
N PRO A 193 15.08 -13.56 7.08
CA PRO A 193 13.88 -13.00 6.47
C PRO A 193 12.59 -13.60 7.06
N VAL A 194 12.59 -14.89 7.40
CA VAL A 194 11.45 -15.55 8.04
C VAL A 194 11.18 -15.01 9.45
N HIS A 195 12.23 -14.68 10.21
CA HIS A 195 12.05 -14.03 11.52
C HIS A 195 11.29 -12.70 11.39
N TYR A 196 11.68 -11.84 10.45
CA TYR A 196 11.01 -10.56 10.23
C TYR A 196 9.58 -10.71 9.71
N LEU A 197 9.34 -11.64 8.78
CA LEU A 197 7.98 -11.93 8.29
C LEU A 197 7.07 -12.44 9.41
N ALA A 198 7.57 -13.34 10.27
CA ALA A 198 6.82 -13.82 11.43
C ALA A 198 6.55 -12.70 12.44
N SER A 199 7.52 -11.81 12.68
CA SER A 199 7.36 -10.63 13.54
C SER A 199 6.31 -9.66 13.00
N MET A 200 6.31 -9.41 11.69
CA MET A 200 5.31 -8.58 11.03
C MET A 200 3.91 -9.19 11.14
N ALA A 201 3.77 -10.51 10.92
CA ALA A 201 2.51 -11.21 11.10
C ALA A 201 2.04 -11.21 12.59
N ALA A 202 2.96 -11.22 13.55
CA ALA A 202 2.64 -11.12 14.96
C ALA A 202 2.09 -9.74 15.37
N SER A 203 2.26 -8.71 14.54
CA SER A 203 1.70 -7.38 14.80
C SER A 203 0.17 -7.42 14.90
N ALA A 204 -0.37 -6.72 15.89
CA ALA A 204 -1.82 -6.61 16.12
C ALA A 204 -2.55 -5.86 15.00
N TYR A 205 -1.84 -5.03 14.22
CA TYR A 205 -2.47 -4.25 13.15
C TYR A 205 -2.49 -5.01 11.83
N VAL A 206 -1.55 -5.92 11.61
CA VAL A 206 -1.41 -6.69 10.36
C VAL A 206 -2.43 -7.83 10.30
N ARG A 207 -3.06 -7.98 9.13
CA ARG A 207 -3.97 -9.06 8.72
C ARG A 207 -3.37 -9.91 7.62
N PHE A 208 -2.70 -9.28 6.66
CA PHE A 208 -2.11 -9.99 5.54
C PHE A 208 -0.71 -9.48 5.25
N VAL A 209 0.20 -10.42 5.00
CA VAL A 209 1.54 -10.19 4.47
C VAL A 209 1.65 -11.00 3.18
N ASP A 210 1.57 -10.34 2.04
CA ASP A 210 1.69 -10.97 0.73
C ASP A 210 3.16 -11.01 0.30
N ILE A 211 3.74 -12.21 0.30
CA ILE A 211 5.12 -12.48 -0.11
C ILE A 211 5.19 -13.30 -1.40
N VAL A 212 4.12 -13.37 -2.19
CA VAL A 212 4.10 -14.14 -3.44
C VAL A 212 5.26 -13.73 -4.35
N GLY A 213 5.86 -14.69 -5.04
CA GLY A 213 6.95 -14.42 -6.01
C GLY A 213 8.30 -14.05 -5.39
N ASN A 214 8.46 -14.19 -4.07
CA ASN A 214 9.77 -14.13 -3.41
C ASN A 214 10.41 -15.52 -3.33
N TYR A 215 11.73 -15.60 -3.14
CA TYR A 215 12.45 -16.87 -2.96
C TYR A 215 12.20 -17.50 -1.58
N VAL A 216 11.85 -16.67 -0.59
CA VAL A 216 11.57 -17.12 0.79
C VAL A 216 10.35 -18.06 0.90
N VAL A 217 9.56 -18.21 -0.17
CA VAL A 217 8.43 -19.17 -0.23
C VAL A 217 8.88 -20.61 -0.55
N GLY A 218 10.16 -20.83 -0.86
CA GLY A 218 10.70 -22.14 -1.20
C GLY A 218 10.73 -23.11 -0.02
N VAL A 219 10.53 -24.41 -0.28
CA VAL A 219 10.50 -25.48 0.74
C VAL A 219 11.78 -25.58 1.57
N GLU A 220 12.90 -25.12 1.03
CA GLU A 220 14.18 -25.03 1.74
C GLU A 220 14.15 -24.06 2.93
N TRP A 221 13.20 -23.12 2.97
CA TRP A 221 12.99 -22.21 4.10
C TRP A 221 12.16 -22.84 5.24
N ALA A 222 11.64 -24.06 5.06
CA ALA A 222 10.83 -24.75 6.07
C ALA A 222 11.48 -24.81 7.47
N PRO A 223 12.80 -25.07 7.65
CA PRO A 223 13.41 -25.06 8.98
C PRO A 223 13.32 -23.70 9.69
N ALA A 224 13.41 -22.59 8.95
CA ALA A 224 13.26 -21.25 9.51
C ALA A 224 11.80 -20.97 9.90
N TYR A 225 10.85 -21.40 9.06
CA TYR A 225 9.41 -21.31 9.38
C TYR A 225 9.04 -22.16 10.60
N GLN A 226 9.57 -23.37 10.73
CA GLN A 226 9.34 -24.22 11.92
C GLN A 226 9.84 -23.57 13.21
N ARG A 227 10.89 -22.77 13.14
CA ARG A 227 11.45 -22.06 14.29
C ARG A 227 10.64 -20.81 14.67
N PHE A 228 10.23 -20.02 13.69
CA PHE A 228 9.70 -18.67 13.93
C PHE A 228 8.20 -18.52 13.71
N ALA A 229 7.62 -19.30 12.80
CA ALA A 229 6.21 -19.19 12.48
C ALA A 229 5.36 -20.04 13.41
N ASN A 230 4.17 -19.53 13.68
CA ASN A 230 3.15 -20.16 14.53
C ASN A 230 1.79 -20.09 13.80
N PRO A 231 0.68 -20.58 14.38
CA PRO A 231 -0.63 -20.51 13.74
C PRO A 231 -1.01 -19.10 13.28
N THR A 232 -0.74 -18.08 14.10
CA THR A 232 -1.01 -16.66 13.77
C THR A 232 -0.24 -16.21 12.53
N THR A 233 1.02 -16.63 12.38
CA THR A 233 1.80 -16.33 11.17
C THR A 233 1.10 -16.88 9.93
N TRP A 234 0.65 -18.14 9.96
CA TRP A 234 0.04 -18.79 8.81
C TRP A 234 -1.37 -18.31 8.49
N HIS A 235 -2.10 -17.77 9.47
CA HIS A 235 -3.36 -17.08 9.21
C HIS A 235 -3.20 -15.72 8.51
N LYS A 236 -1.98 -15.21 8.40
CA LYS A 236 -1.71 -13.87 7.85
C LYS A 236 -0.74 -13.88 6.68
N LEU A 237 -0.02 -14.97 6.43
CA LEU A 237 1.01 -15.04 5.40
C LEU A 237 0.47 -15.63 4.09
N VAL A 238 0.53 -14.84 3.03
CA VAL A 238 0.12 -15.24 1.67
C VAL A 238 1.37 -15.48 0.84
N TYR A 239 1.56 -16.70 0.34
CA TYR A 239 2.79 -17.11 -0.35
C TYR A 239 2.55 -17.88 -1.65
N ILE A 240 1.33 -18.40 -1.86
CA ILE A 240 0.92 -19.08 -3.08
C ILE A 240 0.17 -18.09 -3.98
N PRO A 241 0.55 -17.93 -5.25
CA PRO A 241 -0.24 -17.13 -6.19
C PRO A 241 -1.60 -17.78 -6.46
N LEU A 242 -2.65 -16.97 -6.66
CA LEU A 242 -4.03 -17.45 -6.90
C LEU A 242 -4.14 -18.52 -7.99
N VAL A 243 -3.35 -18.39 -9.06
CA VAL A 243 -3.35 -19.34 -10.19
C VAL A 243 -2.92 -20.76 -9.79
N TRP A 244 -2.14 -20.90 -8.72
CA TRP A 244 -1.71 -22.20 -8.20
C TRP A 244 -2.61 -22.72 -7.09
N LEU A 245 -3.30 -21.81 -6.37
CA LEU A 245 -4.15 -22.14 -5.24
C LEU A 245 -5.22 -23.19 -5.55
N LYS A 246 -5.92 -23.08 -6.70
CA LYS A 246 -7.02 -24.00 -7.07
C LYS A 246 -6.58 -25.46 -7.26
N GLY A 247 -5.31 -25.69 -7.58
CA GLY A 247 -4.74 -27.02 -7.78
C GLY A 247 -3.68 -27.39 -6.77
N HIS A 248 -3.50 -26.58 -5.71
CA HIS A 248 -2.43 -26.80 -4.74
C HIS A 248 -2.71 -28.04 -3.89
N ASP A 249 -1.75 -28.95 -3.86
CA ASP A 249 -1.81 -30.16 -3.05
C ASP A 249 -1.22 -29.86 -1.67
N TRP A 250 -2.09 -29.38 -0.79
CA TRP A 250 -1.80 -29.05 0.61
C TRP A 250 -1.26 -30.23 1.45
N THR A 251 -1.26 -31.47 0.92
CA THR A 251 -0.79 -32.66 1.63
C THR A 251 0.68 -33.01 1.36
N LYS A 252 1.27 -32.38 0.34
CA LYS A 252 2.69 -32.53 0.00
C LYS A 252 3.58 -31.66 0.88
N PRO A 253 4.90 -31.93 0.94
CA PRO A 253 5.80 -31.10 1.73
C PRO A 253 5.65 -29.64 1.33
N ASP A 254 5.24 -28.83 2.30
CA ASP A 254 4.95 -27.41 2.18
C ASP A 254 5.66 -26.68 3.34
N ILE A 255 5.98 -25.41 3.15
CA ILE A 255 6.64 -24.56 4.16
C ILE A 255 5.77 -24.38 5.41
N CYS A 256 4.45 -24.56 5.29
CA CYS A 256 3.50 -24.41 6.40
C CYS A 256 3.41 -25.62 7.36
N GLY A 257 3.93 -26.79 6.97
CA GLY A 257 4.02 -27.97 7.83
C GLY A 257 2.68 -28.35 8.48
N GLN A 258 2.61 -28.34 9.81
CA GLN A 258 1.38 -28.69 10.54
C GLN A 258 0.26 -27.62 10.46
N TYR A 259 0.56 -26.44 9.89
CA TYR A 259 -0.36 -25.30 9.86
C TYR A 259 -1.10 -25.15 8.51
N VAL A 260 -1.21 -26.25 7.76
CA VAL A 260 -1.88 -26.30 6.44
C VAL A 260 -3.26 -25.66 6.44
N THR A 261 -4.10 -25.97 7.43
CA THR A 261 -5.47 -25.40 7.50
C THR A 261 -5.42 -23.88 7.64
N ALA A 262 -4.58 -23.36 8.55
CA ALA A 262 -4.43 -21.92 8.76
C ALA A 262 -3.93 -21.20 7.50
N ALA A 263 -2.95 -21.81 6.81
CA ALA A 263 -2.42 -21.28 5.57
C ALA A 263 -3.48 -21.28 4.45
N LYS A 264 -4.27 -22.35 4.33
CA LYS A 264 -5.35 -22.45 3.34
C LYS A 264 -6.41 -21.37 3.58
N ASP A 265 -6.90 -21.25 4.81
CA ASP A 265 -7.91 -20.26 5.18
C ASP A 265 -7.42 -18.83 4.88
N CYS A 266 -6.15 -18.53 5.20
CA CYS A 266 -5.53 -17.25 4.88
C CYS A 266 -5.58 -16.92 3.37
N HIS A 267 -5.30 -17.90 2.50
CA HIS A 267 -5.32 -17.68 1.06
C HIS A 267 -6.74 -17.53 0.52
N GLU A 268 -7.70 -18.29 1.04
CA GLU A 268 -9.11 -18.15 0.69
C GLU A 268 -9.65 -16.76 1.08
N ASP A 269 -9.31 -16.28 2.28
CA ASP A 269 -9.68 -14.94 2.75
C ASP A 269 -8.99 -13.84 1.95
N PHE A 270 -7.70 -13.98 1.65
CA PHE A 270 -6.97 -12.95 0.88
C PHE A 270 -7.48 -12.85 -0.56
N TYR A 271 -7.74 -13.97 -1.22
CA TYR A 271 -8.21 -14.03 -2.59
C TYR A 271 -9.75 -14.14 -2.71
N TRP A 272 -10.50 -13.61 -1.74
CA TRP A 272 -11.97 -13.67 -1.70
C TRP A 272 -12.66 -13.19 -2.99
N ALA A 273 -12.10 -12.17 -3.64
CA ALA A 273 -12.61 -11.62 -4.89
C ALA A 273 -12.13 -12.37 -6.14
N ASN A 274 -11.37 -13.46 -5.99
CA ASN A 274 -10.72 -14.23 -7.05
C ASN A 274 -9.88 -13.33 -7.99
N LEU A 275 -9.23 -12.31 -7.42
CA LEU A 275 -8.29 -11.41 -8.10
C LEU A 275 -6.86 -11.87 -7.86
N SER A 276 -6.00 -11.83 -8.88
CA SER A 276 -4.59 -12.24 -8.74
C SER A 276 -3.77 -11.31 -7.85
N ASP A 277 -4.14 -10.03 -7.76
CA ASP A 277 -3.53 -9.01 -6.91
C ASP A 277 -4.62 -8.16 -6.22
N PRO A 278 -5.33 -8.69 -5.20
CA PRO A 278 -6.41 -7.99 -4.51
C PRO A 278 -5.91 -6.73 -3.81
N VAL A 279 -6.54 -5.57 -4.02
CA VAL A 279 -6.20 -4.32 -3.33
C VAL A 279 -7.25 -4.06 -2.25
N PHE A 280 -6.81 -3.92 -0.99
CA PHE A 280 -7.71 -3.64 0.13
C PHE A 280 -7.67 -2.14 0.45
N SER A 281 -8.83 -1.52 0.35
CA SER A 281 -9.09 -0.13 0.66
C SER A 281 -9.90 0.00 1.95
N ARG A 282 -10.16 1.22 2.41
CA ARG A 282 -10.97 1.44 3.62
C ARG A 282 -12.40 0.94 3.52
N SER A 283 -12.92 0.83 2.30
CA SER A 283 -14.28 0.32 2.05
C SER A 283 -14.36 -1.20 2.05
N ASP A 284 -13.23 -1.89 1.97
CA ASP A 284 -13.21 -3.35 1.90
C ASP A 284 -13.35 -3.95 3.31
N PRO A 285 -14.25 -4.92 3.50
CA PRO A 285 -14.32 -5.65 4.76
C PRO A 285 -13.06 -6.50 4.90
N LEU A 286 -12.24 -6.17 5.90
CA LEU A 286 -11.13 -7.04 6.30
C LEU A 286 -11.62 -8.10 7.29
N PRO A 287 -11.09 -9.33 7.23
CA PRO A 287 -11.37 -10.33 8.25
C PRO A 287 -11.08 -9.79 9.65
N ALA A 288 -11.87 -10.25 10.62
CA ALA A 288 -11.71 -9.87 12.01
C ALA A 288 -10.31 -10.25 12.52
N LEU A 289 -9.85 -9.53 13.54
CA LEU A 289 -8.68 -9.92 14.31
C LEU A 289 -8.95 -11.21 15.06
N ASN A 290 -8.33 -12.31 14.61
CA ASN A 290 -8.16 -13.49 15.44
C ASN A 290 -7.01 -13.29 16.42
#